data_AF-A0A967PUY0-F1
#
_entry.id   AF-A0A967PUY0-F1
#
_cell.length_a   1.000
_cell.length_b   1.000
_cell.length_c   1.000
_cell.angle_alpha   90.00
_cell.angle_beta   90.00
_cell.angle_gamma   90.00
#
_symmetry.space_group_name_H-M   'P 1'
#
loop_
_entity.id
_entity.type
_entity.pdbx_description
1 polymer ?
#
loop_
_entity_poly.entity_id
_entity_poly.type
_entity_poly.pdbx_seq_one_letter_code
_entity_poly.pdbx_strand_id
1 'polypeptide(L)'
;KEATDSFGSRPIWQRISMVSAGVIMNIVLAFAILTFGFLVGLPSVTEDLPAGAEISDPQIQVFTVLDDSPAGLAGIEPGDTIQEINGTVFSDTEDLQNYIKDHQEDEMKIALSRQGDEVNLTVTPALLEETGETGIGVGLADIGLVSYPVHWAVIRGAESTVYLTKAVVLAFYDLFKNMIVKQEVAVDLSGPVGIAVLTGKFARMGFAYVLQFAALLTINLAVINFLPFPALDGGRVLFLTIEKIRRKPIPQKIEAAIHNTGFLLLLVILALVTFRDIARASDKIIGGIKSLIGM
;
A
#
# COMPACT_ATOMS: atom_id res chain seq x y z
N LYS A 1 30.77 0.69 40.09
CA LYS A 1 31.43 1.27 38.89
C LYS A 1 30.43 1.20 37.74
N GLU A 2 29.24 1.77 37.95
CA GLU A 2 28.06 1.65 37.10
C GLU A 2 27.41 3.03 37.08
N ALA A 3 27.44 3.72 35.94
CA ALA A 3 26.66 4.93 35.59
C ALA A 3 27.29 5.75 34.45
N THR A 4 28.41 5.32 33.86
CA THR A 4 29.03 6.05 32.74
C THR A 4 28.42 5.74 31.37
N ASP A 5 27.47 4.80 31.30
CA ASP A 5 26.77 4.42 30.06
C ASP A 5 25.26 4.69 30.12
N SER A 6 24.88 5.72 30.87
CA SER A 6 23.50 6.21 30.95
C SER A 6 23.15 7.00 29.68
N PHE A 7 22.05 6.63 29.02
CA PHE A 7 21.48 7.37 27.88
C PHE A 7 21.34 8.89 28.15
N GLY A 8 21.18 9.29 29.43
CA GLY A 8 21.04 10.69 29.85
C GLY A 8 22.35 11.49 29.91
N SER A 9 23.53 10.86 29.97
CA SER A 9 24.82 11.56 30.04
C SER A 9 25.46 11.80 28.67
N ARG A 10 24.88 11.23 27.60
CA ARG A 10 25.37 11.36 26.23
C ARG A 10 24.89 12.68 25.60
N PRO A 11 25.69 13.33 24.74
CA PRO A 11 25.28 14.54 24.05
C PRO A 11 24.00 14.33 23.22
N ILE A 12 23.17 15.37 23.11
CA ILE A 12 21.82 15.31 22.51
C ILE A 12 21.84 14.69 21.11
N TRP A 13 22.87 14.93 20.29
CA TRP A 13 22.97 14.35 18.96
C TRP A 13 23.13 12.82 18.97
N GLN A 14 23.83 12.25 19.97
CA GLN A 14 23.92 10.80 20.15
C GLN A 14 22.58 10.22 20.59
N ARG A 15 21.86 10.93 21.47
CA ARG A 15 20.50 10.53 21.89
C ARG A 15 19.53 10.54 20.71
N ILE A 16 19.57 11.57 19.87
CA ILE A 16 18.76 11.64 18.64
C ILE A 16 19.11 10.48 17.70
N SER A 17 20.40 10.25 17.43
CA SER A 17 20.83 9.15 16.55
C SER A 17 20.41 7.78 17.07
N MET A 18 20.50 7.54 18.39
CA MET A 18 20.06 6.28 19.00
C MET A 18 18.55 6.08 18.92
N VAL A 19 17.75 7.14 19.09
CA VAL A 19 16.28 7.07 18.99
C VAL A 19 15.84 6.90 17.53
N SER A 20 16.49 7.58 16.59
CA SER A 20 16.21 7.42 15.16
C SER A 20 16.63 6.06 14.59
N ALA A 21 17.38 5.24 15.34
CA ALA A 21 17.86 3.95 14.87
C ALA A 21 16.71 3.00 14.48
N GLY A 22 15.58 3.03 15.19
CA GLY A 22 14.40 2.22 14.84
C GLY A 22 13.85 2.58 13.45
N VAL A 23 13.64 3.87 13.19
CA VAL A 23 13.20 4.39 11.89
C VAL A 23 14.20 4.05 10.78
N ILE A 24 15.49 4.25 11.03
CA ILE A 24 16.55 3.95 10.05
C ILE A 24 16.57 2.45 9.72
N MET A 25 16.46 1.58 10.72
CA MET A 25 16.47 0.14 10.50
C MET A 25 15.25 -0.34 9.69
N ASN A 26 14.08 0.28 9.87
CA ASN A 26 12.93 -0.01 9.02
C ASN A 26 13.19 0.38 7.56
N ILE A 27 13.79 1.55 7.30
CA ILE A 27 14.15 1.94 5.91
C ILE A 27 15.20 0.98 5.32
N VAL A 28 16.21 0.58 6.11
CA VAL A 28 17.23 -0.40 5.68
C VAL A 28 16.60 -1.76 5.40
N LEU A 29 15.66 -2.21 6.23
CA LEU A 29 14.95 -3.47 6.03
C LEU A 29 14.07 -3.41 4.78
N ALA A 30 13.33 -2.32 4.56
CA ALA A 30 12.53 -2.14 3.35
C ALA A 30 13.39 -2.16 2.09
N PHE A 31 14.55 -1.48 2.13
CA PHE A 31 15.54 -1.53 1.06
C PHE A 31 16.03 -2.95 0.79
N ALA A 32 16.40 -3.70 1.83
CA ALA A 32 16.84 -5.09 1.68
C ALA A 32 15.73 -5.99 1.09
N ILE A 33 14.48 -5.82 1.54
CA ILE A 33 13.32 -6.56 1.03
C ILE A 33 13.09 -6.24 -0.46
N LEU A 34 13.12 -4.96 -0.85
CA LEU A 34 12.88 -4.55 -2.25
C LEU A 34 14.03 -4.99 -3.16
N THR A 35 15.28 -4.85 -2.72
CA THR A 35 16.44 -5.38 -3.46
C THR A 35 16.32 -6.88 -3.66
N PHE A 36 16.00 -7.64 -2.60
CA PHE A 36 15.78 -9.07 -2.73
C PHE A 36 14.61 -9.39 -3.65
N GLY A 37 13.53 -8.61 -3.57
CA GLY A 37 12.39 -8.75 -4.46
C GLY A 37 12.76 -8.58 -5.92
N PHE A 38 13.50 -7.53 -6.27
CA PHE A 38 13.95 -7.33 -7.64
C PHE A 38 14.96 -8.38 -8.11
N LEU A 39 15.56 -9.18 -7.23
CA LEU A 39 16.32 -10.37 -7.64
C LEU A 39 15.43 -11.54 -8.04
N VAL A 40 14.29 -11.72 -7.38
CA VAL A 40 13.39 -12.87 -7.59
C VAL A 40 12.19 -12.56 -8.48
N GLY A 41 11.96 -11.28 -8.80
CA GLY A 41 10.79 -10.80 -9.54
C GLY A 41 9.80 -10.11 -8.60
N LEU A 42 9.63 -8.79 -8.72
CA LEU A 42 8.54 -8.06 -8.07
C LEU A 42 7.47 -7.68 -9.10
N PRO A 43 6.18 -7.69 -8.70
CA PRO A 43 5.12 -7.15 -9.54
C PRO A 43 5.39 -5.67 -9.83
N SER A 44 5.51 -5.31 -11.09
CA SER A 44 5.82 -3.96 -11.57
C SER A 44 5.23 -3.75 -12.96
N VAL A 45 5.01 -2.48 -13.30
CA VAL A 45 4.62 -2.08 -14.66
C VAL A 45 5.74 -2.48 -15.62
N THR A 46 5.39 -3.07 -16.76
CA THR A 46 6.35 -3.62 -17.73
C THR A 46 6.69 -2.67 -18.88
N GLU A 47 6.03 -1.52 -18.94
CA GLU A 47 6.35 -0.44 -19.89
C GLU A 47 7.71 0.21 -19.57
N ASP A 48 8.47 0.55 -20.61
CA ASP A 48 9.72 1.32 -20.54
C ASP A 48 10.78 0.78 -19.55
N LEU A 49 10.86 -0.54 -19.42
CA LEU A 49 11.88 -1.17 -18.58
C LEU A 49 13.29 -0.98 -19.17
N PRO A 50 14.32 -0.77 -18.32
CA PRO A 50 15.68 -0.58 -18.79
C PRO A 50 16.24 -1.90 -19.35
N ALA A 51 17.29 -1.79 -20.17
CA ALA A 51 18.00 -2.95 -20.69
C ALA A 51 18.49 -3.86 -19.55
N GLY A 52 18.15 -5.16 -19.64
CA GLY A 52 18.53 -6.18 -18.66
C GLY A 52 17.47 -6.50 -17.61
N ALA A 53 16.26 -5.92 -17.69
CA ALA A 53 15.10 -6.43 -16.96
C ALA A 53 14.60 -7.74 -17.60
N GLU A 54 14.28 -8.72 -16.76
CA GLU A 54 13.58 -9.93 -17.19
C GLU A 54 12.14 -9.88 -16.69
N ILE A 55 11.18 -10.11 -17.59
CA ILE A 55 9.76 -10.11 -17.30
C ILE A 55 9.28 -11.56 -17.29
N SER A 56 8.52 -11.91 -16.27
CA SER A 56 7.82 -13.18 -16.17
C SER A 56 6.38 -12.96 -15.73
N ASP A 57 5.48 -13.87 -16.11
CA ASP A 57 4.05 -13.79 -15.79
C ASP A 57 3.41 -12.44 -16.17
N PRO A 58 3.46 -12.04 -17.47
CA PRO A 58 2.84 -10.81 -17.94
C PRO A 58 1.32 -10.91 -17.82
N GLN A 59 0.71 -9.83 -17.32
CA GLN A 59 -0.71 -9.75 -17.02
C GLN A 59 -1.21 -8.35 -17.32
N ILE A 60 -2.46 -8.26 -17.79
CA ILE A 60 -3.14 -6.98 -17.97
C ILE A 60 -3.95 -6.71 -16.72
N GLN A 61 -3.59 -5.66 -15.97
CA GLN A 61 -4.28 -5.29 -14.74
C GLN A 61 -5.05 -3.99 -14.89
N VAL A 62 -6.25 -3.97 -14.31
CA VAL A 62 -7.07 -2.77 -14.16
C VAL A 62 -6.42 -1.85 -13.13
N PHE A 63 -5.93 -0.70 -13.57
CA PHE A 63 -5.31 0.32 -12.72
C PHE A 63 -6.35 1.29 -12.15
N THR A 64 -7.31 1.70 -12.97
CA THR A 64 -8.41 2.59 -12.57
C THR A 64 -9.72 2.15 -13.21
N VAL A 65 -10.82 2.54 -12.57
CA VAL A 65 -12.18 2.37 -13.09
C VAL A 65 -12.85 3.72 -12.93
N LEU A 66 -13.45 4.23 -14.00
CA LEU A 66 -14.20 5.49 -13.94
C LEU A 66 -15.52 5.26 -13.20
N ASP A 67 -15.91 6.22 -12.38
CA ASP A 67 -17.20 6.20 -11.70
C ASP A 67 -18.35 6.20 -12.72
N ASP A 68 -19.45 5.51 -12.42
CA ASP A 68 -20.64 5.36 -13.28
C ASP A 68 -20.38 4.79 -14.70
N SER A 69 -19.18 4.26 -14.97
CA SER A 69 -18.85 3.61 -16.24
C SER A 69 -19.45 2.20 -16.35
N PRO A 70 -19.54 1.63 -17.57
CA PRO A 70 -19.98 0.24 -17.74
C PRO A 70 -19.19 -0.77 -16.90
N ALA A 71 -17.87 -0.61 -16.80
CA ALA A 71 -17.01 -1.46 -15.97
C ALA A 71 -17.31 -1.28 -14.48
N GLY A 72 -17.48 -0.04 -14.02
CA GLY A 72 -17.83 0.25 -12.63
C GLY A 72 -19.19 -0.35 -12.25
N LEU A 73 -20.19 -0.20 -13.11
CA LEU A 73 -21.53 -0.77 -12.91
C LEU A 73 -21.55 -2.31 -12.95
N ALA A 74 -20.71 -2.92 -13.78
CA ALA A 74 -20.51 -4.37 -13.81
C ALA A 74 -19.74 -4.89 -12.59
N GLY A 75 -19.10 -4.00 -11.81
CA GLY A 75 -18.37 -4.35 -10.60
C GLY A 75 -16.92 -4.76 -10.84
N ILE A 76 -16.29 -4.30 -11.93
CA ILE A 76 -14.83 -4.36 -12.12
C ILE A 76 -14.17 -3.44 -11.09
N GLU A 77 -13.08 -3.89 -10.48
CA GLU A 77 -12.37 -3.15 -9.43
C GLU A 77 -10.89 -2.92 -9.83
N PRO A 78 -10.27 -1.82 -9.40
CA PRO A 78 -8.83 -1.66 -9.49
C PRO A 78 -8.09 -2.84 -8.84
N GLY A 79 -7.10 -3.37 -9.54
CA GLY A 79 -6.34 -4.56 -9.15
C GLY A 79 -6.84 -5.87 -9.78
N ASP A 80 -7.98 -5.87 -10.47
CA ASP A 80 -8.43 -7.03 -11.25
C ASP A 80 -7.46 -7.31 -12.41
N THR A 81 -7.07 -8.58 -12.59
CA THR A 81 -6.30 -9.02 -13.75
C THR A 81 -7.25 -9.58 -14.80
N ILE A 82 -7.25 -9.01 -16.01
CA ILE A 82 -8.05 -9.51 -17.14
C ILE A 82 -7.35 -10.76 -17.70
N GLN A 83 -8.07 -11.88 -17.73
CA GLN A 83 -7.55 -13.15 -18.28
C GLN A 83 -8.01 -13.36 -19.72
N GLU A 84 -9.30 -13.16 -19.98
CA GLU A 84 -9.88 -13.28 -21.32
C GLU A 84 -11.12 -12.40 -21.48
N ILE A 85 -11.38 -11.99 -22.73
CA ILE A 85 -12.64 -11.39 -23.15
C ILE A 85 -13.22 -12.23 -24.28
N ASN A 86 -14.45 -12.71 -24.11
CA ASN A 86 -15.16 -13.56 -25.07
C ASN A 86 -14.34 -14.81 -25.51
N GLY A 87 -13.55 -15.38 -24.58
CA GLY A 87 -12.65 -16.51 -24.85
C GLY A 87 -11.38 -16.16 -25.63
N THR A 88 -11.10 -14.86 -25.83
CA THR A 88 -9.87 -14.36 -26.43
C THR A 88 -8.93 -13.87 -25.34
N VAL A 89 -7.67 -14.31 -25.38
CA VAL A 89 -6.59 -13.88 -24.47
C VAL A 89 -5.77 -12.79 -25.15
N PHE A 90 -5.36 -11.79 -24.39
CA PHE A 90 -4.60 -10.63 -24.88
C PHE A 90 -3.20 -10.62 -24.28
N SER A 91 -2.21 -10.21 -25.09
CA SER A 91 -0.81 -10.21 -24.67
C SER A 91 -0.38 -8.91 -24.00
N ASP A 92 -1.04 -7.81 -24.36
CA ASP A 92 -0.76 -6.47 -23.86
C ASP A 92 -2.01 -5.59 -23.85
N THR A 93 -1.88 -4.43 -23.23
CA THR A 93 -2.96 -3.45 -23.12
C THR A 93 -3.39 -2.87 -24.47
N GLU A 94 -2.49 -2.75 -25.46
CA GLU A 94 -2.80 -2.16 -26.76
C GLU A 94 -3.76 -3.07 -27.54
N ASP A 95 -3.46 -4.36 -27.60
CA ASP A 95 -4.31 -5.38 -28.24
C ASP A 95 -5.69 -5.43 -27.60
N LEU A 96 -5.77 -5.40 -26.26
CA LEU A 96 -7.03 -5.40 -25.51
C LEU A 96 -7.86 -4.13 -25.81
N GLN A 97 -7.22 -2.96 -25.82
CA GLN A 97 -7.90 -1.70 -26.09
C GLN A 97 -8.42 -1.64 -27.54
N ASN A 98 -7.65 -2.13 -28.50
CA ASN A 98 -8.07 -2.21 -29.90
C ASN A 98 -9.26 -3.16 -30.05
N TYR A 99 -9.24 -4.31 -29.39
CA TYR A 99 -10.39 -5.23 -29.38
C TYR A 99 -11.67 -4.58 -28.84
N ILE A 100 -11.59 -3.86 -27.72
CA ILE A 100 -12.75 -3.16 -27.15
C ILE A 100 -13.25 -2.06 -28.11
N LYS A 101 -12.35 -1.35 -28.79
CA LYS A 101 -12.72 -0.34 -29.79
C LYS A 101 -13.43 -0.91 -31.01
N ASP A 102 -13.10 -2.14 -31.40
CA ASP A 102 -13.73 -2.82 -32.53
C ASP A 102 -15.10 -3.44 -32.17
N HIS A 103 -15.39 -3.64 -30.87
CA HIS A 103 -16.59 -4.30 -30.35
C HIS A 103 -17.45 -3.36 -29.48
N GLN A 104 -17.59 -2.09 -29.88
CA GLN A 104 -18.24 -1.04 -29.10
C GLN A 104 -19.74 -1.24 -28.81
N GLU A 105 -20.42 -2.09 -29.57
CA GLU A 105 -21.86 -2.37 -29.39
C GLU A 105 -22.13 -3.77 -28.84
N ASP A 106 -21.08 -4.60 -28.68
CA ASP A 106 -21.23 -6.00 -28.29
C ASP A 106 -21.19 -6.19 -26.78
N GLU A 107 -22.02 -7.09 -26.27
CA GLU A 107 -21.90 -7.58 -24.91
C GLU A 107 -20.64 -8.45 -24.78
N MET A 108 -19.73 -8.06 -23.90
CA MET A 108 -18.46 -8.74 -23.68
C MET A 108 -18.48 -9.51 -22.36
N LYS A 109 -18.15 -10.80 -22.41
CA LYS A 109 -17.90 -11.63 -21.23
C LYS A 109 -16.43 -11.53 -20.87
N ILE A 110 -16.13 -10.98 -19.71
CA ILE A 110 -14.79 -10.76 -19.20
C ILE A 110 -14.55 -11.76 -18.08
N ALA A 111 -13.59 -12.66 -18.27
CA ALA A 111 -13.05 -13.47 -17.18
C ALA A 111 -11.86 -12.74 -16.57
N LEU A 112 -11.90 -12.55 -15.26
CA LEU A 112 -10.88 -11.82 -14.51
C LEU A 112 -10.45 -12.60 -13.27
N SER A 113 -9.24 -12.33 -12.81
CA SER A 113 -8.73 -12.79 -11.52
C SER A 113 -8.73 -11.62 -10.54
N ARG A 114 -9.55 -11.73 -9.49
CA ARG A 114 -9.60 -10.77 -8.38
C ARG A 114 -8.91 -11.39 -7.18
N GLN A 115 -7.69 -10.93 -6.88
CA GLN A 115 -6.93 -11.41 -5.70
C GLN A 115 -6.75 -12.95 -5.66
N GLY A 116 -6.63 -13.56 -6.85
CA GLY A 116 -6.48 -15.00 -7.04
C GLY A 116 -7.80 -15.77 -7.17
N ASP A 117 -8.95 -15.11 -7.02
CA ASP A 117 -10.27 -15.72 -7.22
C ASP A 117 -10.77 -15.42 -8.65
N GLU A 118 -11.29 -16.44 -9.35
CA GLU A 118 -11.86 -16.27 -10.68
C GLU A 118 -13.24 -15.60 -10.60
N VAL A 119 -13.44 -14.54 -11.37
CA VAL A 119 -14.69 -13.79 -11.46
C VAL A 119 -15.05 -13.62 -12.94
N ASN A 120 -16.30 -13.90 -13.27
CA ASN A 120 -16.82 -13.73 -14.63
C ASN A 120 -17.85 -12.61 -14.59
N LEU A 121 -17.60 -11.55 -15.37
CA LEU A 121 -18.46 -10.38 -15.47
C LEU A 121 -18.87 -10.17 -16.92
N THR A 122 -19.99 -9.49 -17.11
CA THR A 122 -20.49 -9.11 -18.42
C THR A 122 -20.53 -7.59 -18.50
N VAL A 123 -19.96 -7.02 -19.55
CA VAL A 123 -19.87 -5.58 -19.75
C VAL A 123 -20.23 -5.24 -21.19
N THR A 124 -21.09 -4.24 -21.38
CA THR A 124 -21.38 -3.67 -22.70
C THR A 124 -20.75 -2.27 -22.76
N PRO A 125 -19.87 -1.97 -23.74
CA PRO A 125 -19.31 -0.63 -23.87
C PRO A 125 -20.39 0.43 -24.06
N ALA A 126 -20.11 1.63 -23.57
CA ALA A 126 -21.00 2.78 -23.73
C ALA A 126 -20.18 4.06 -23.88
N LEU A 127 -20.83 5.14 -24.31
CA LEU A 127 -20.20 6.45 -24.38
C LEU A 127 -19.84 6.92 -22.97
N LEU A 128 -18.56 7.20 -22.74
CA LEU A 128 -18.05 7.68 -21.47
C LEU A 128 -18.09 9.22 -21.47
N GLU A 129 -18.85 9.82 -20.54
CA GLU A 129 -18.98 11.28 -20.49
C GLU A 129 -17.66 12.01 -20.19
N GLU A 130 -16.77 11.37 -19.43
CA GLU A 130 -15.52 11.96 -18.97
C GLU A 130 -14.46 12.04 -20.09
N THR A 131 -14.43 11.06 -20.99
CA THR A 131 -13.46 10.99 -22.10
C THR A 131 -14.06 11.36 -23.44
N GLY A 132 -15.39 11.28 -23.59
CA GLY A 132 -16.09 11.44 -24.87
C GLY A 132 -15.89 10.26 -25.82
N GLU A 133 -15.29 9.17 -25.37
CA GLU A 133 -15.03 7.95 -26.15
C GLU A 133 -15.96 6.81 -25.75
N THR A 134 -16.30 5.94 -26.70
CA THR A 134 -17.03 4.71 -26.40
C THR A 134 -16.06 3.67 -25.84
N GLY A 135 -16.38 3.11 -24.67
CA GLY A 135 -15.56 2.10 -24.03
C GLY A 135 -16.21 1.57 -22.75
N ILE A 136 -15.44 0.80 -21.99
CA ILE A 136 -15.92 0.26 -20.71
C ILE A 136 -15.52 1.11 -19.49
N GLY A 137 -14.62 2.08 -19.66
CA GLY A 137 -14.22 3.01 -18.59
C GLY A 137 -13.18 2.47 -17.62
N VAL A 138 -12.21 1.69 -18.11
CA VAL A 138 -11.08 1.19 -17.33
C VAL A 138 -9.76 1.81 -17.80
N GLY A 139 -8.89 2.16 -16.86
CA GLY A 139 -7.47 2.37 -17.13
C GLY A 139 -6.73 1.05 -16.93
N LEU A 140 -5.90 0.67 -17.89
CA LEU A 140 -5.19 -0.60 -17.92
C LEU A 140 -3.69 -0.36 -17.78
N ALA A 141 -2.99 -1.33 -17.21
CA ALA A 141 -1.54 -1.35 -17.16
C ALA A 141 -1.03 -2.77 -17.41
N ASP A 142 0.02 -2.89 -18.23
CA ASP A 142 0.77 -4.14 -18.35
C ASP A 142 1.66 -4.30 -17.12
N ILE A 143 1.40 -5.37 -16.36
CA ILE A 143 2.15 -5.73 -15.17
C ILE A 143 2.83 -7.08 -15.36
N GLY A 144 3.92 -7.29 -14.65
CA GLY A 144 4.59 -8.58 -14.63
C GLY A 144 5.55 -8.67 -13.46
N LEU A 145 6.06 -9.87 -13.20
CA LEU A 145 7.14 -10.09 -12.26
C LEU A 145 8.46 -9.68 -12.93
N VAL A 146 8.95 -8.51 -12.55
CA VAL A 146 10.16 -7.91 -13.11
C VAL A 146 11.34 -8.19 -12.20
N SER A 147 12.37 -8.83 -12.76
CA SER A 147 13.63 -9.12 -12.08
C SER A 147 14.82 -8.46 -12.78
N TYR A 148 15.90 -8.26 -12.03
CA TYR A 148 17.10 -7.58 -12.47
C TYR A 148 18.37 -8.30 -12.01
N PRO A 149 19.49 -8.19 -12.76
CA PRO A 149 20.81 -8.56 -12.28
C PRO A 149 21.15 -7.85 -10.96
N VAL A 150 22.00 -8.48 -10.14
CA VAL A 150 22.27 -8.04 -8.75
C VAL A 150 22.60 -6.55 -8.62
N HIS A 151 23.47 -6.02 -9.48
CA HIS A 151 23.87 -4.62 -9.43
C HIS A 151 22.71 -3.66 -9.74
N TRP A 152 21.82 -4.04 -10.67
CA TRP A 152 20.62 -3.29 -10.99
C TRP A 152 19.54 -3.45 -9.92
N ALA A 153 19.35 -4.64 -9.36
CA ALA A 153 18.38 -4.89 -8.29
C ALA A 153 18.68 -4.06 -7.03
N VAL A 154 19.96 -3.84 -6.71
CA VAL A 154 20.37 -2.93 -5.63
C VAL A 154 19.95 -1.49 -5.93
N ILE A 155 20.21 -1.00 -7.13
CA ILE A 155 19.85 0.37 -7.55
C ILE A 155 18.33 0.53 -7.55
N ARG A 156 17.59 -0.40 -8.18
CA ARG A 156 16.13 -0.41 -8.22
C ARG A 156 15.52 -0.52 -6.82
N GLY A 157 16.08 -1.36 -5.96
CA GLY A 157 15.66 -1.44 -4.55
C GLY A 157 15.81 -0.10 -3.83
N ALA A 158 16.92 0.63 -4.05
CA ALA A 158 17.14 1.95 -3.46
C ALA A 158 16.15 2.99 -4.02
N GLU A 159 15.99 3.05 -5.34
CA GLU A 159 15.06 3.95 -6.03
C GLU A 159 13.62 3.72 -5.56
N SER A 160 13.16 2.47 -5.55
CA SER A 160 11.82 2.10 -5.08
C SER A 160 11.65 2.41 -3.59
N THR A 161 12.66 2.20 -2.75
CA THR A 161 12.59 2.58 -1.33
C THR A 161 12.37 4.08 -1.18
N VAL A 162 13.13 4.89 -1.91
CA VAL A 162 12.98 6.36 -1.87
C VAL A 162 11.63 6.79 -2.44
N TYR A 163 11.22 6.22 -3.57
CA TYR A 163 9.95 6.52 -4.21
C TYR A 163 8.77 6.20 -3.30
N LEU A 164 8.69 4.98 -2.78
CA LEU A 164 7.62 4.55 -1.87
C LEU A 164 7.64 5.35 -0.57
N THR A 165 8.82 5.65 0.00
CA THR A 165 8.92 6.50 1.18
C THR A 165 8.35 7.89 0.91
N LYS A 166 8.69 8.51 -0.24
CA LYS A 166 8.12 9.80 -0.63
C LYS A 166 6.61 9.72 -0.83
N ALA A 167 6.13 8.69 -1.53
CA ALA A 167 4.70 8.49 -1.77
C ALA A 167 3.92 8.35 -0.45
N VAL A 168 4.42 7.56 0.50
CA VAL A 168 3.83 7.40 1.82
C VAL A 168 3.85 8.72 2.59
N VAL A 169 4.97 9.46 2.61
CA VAL A 169 5.05 10.77 3.28
C VAL A 169 4.05 11.77 2.68
N LEU A 170 3.93 11.83 1.35
CA LEU A 170 2.96 12.69 0.66
C LEU A 170 1.52 12.26 0.95
N ALA A 171 1.23 10.97 0.95
CA ALA A 171 -0.10 10.46 1.32
C ALA A 171 -0.50 10.85 2.75
N PHE A 172 0.43 10.75 3.72
CA PHE A 172 0.19 11.25 5.07
C PHE A 172 0.01 12.78 5.10
N TYR A 173 0.81 13.52 4.34
CA TYR A 173 0.67 14.98 4.25
C TYR A 173 -0.71 15.39 3.71
N ASP A 174 -1.16 14.76 2.63
CA ASP A 174 -2.48 15.01 2.03
C ASP A 174 -3.62 14.57 2.96
N LEU A 175 -3.46 13.46 3.68
CA LEU A 175 -4.40 13.03 4.71
C LEU A 175 -4.59 14.11 5.78
N PHE A 176 -3.50 14.62 6.35
CA PHE A 176 -3.57 15.68 7.37
C PHE A 176 -4.11 16.99 6.80
N LYS A 177 -3.71 17.37 5.58
CA LYS A 177 -4.20 18.57 4.90
C LYS A 177 -5.71 18.49 4.65
N ASN A 178 -6.20 17.37 4.12
CA ASN A 178 -7.62 17.17 3.82
C ASN A 178 -8.46 17.09 5.09
N MET A 179 -7.95 16.47 6.16
CA MET A 179 -8.62 16.45 7.46
C MET A 179 -8.84 17.86 8.02
N ILE A 180 -7.88 18.78 7.82
CA ILE A 180 -7.99 20.17 8.28
C ILE A 180 -8.88 21.01 7.36
N VAL A 181 -8.74 20.84 6.04
CA VAL A 181 -9.40 21.71 5.03
C VAL A 181 -10.81 21.25 4.70
N LYS A 182 -11.01 19.95 4.43
CA LYS A 182 -12.28 19.39 3.97
C LYS A 182 -13.13 18.81 5.10
N GLN A 183 -12.55 18.62 6.30
CA GLN A 183 -13.18 17.93 7.45
C GLN A 183 -13.65 16.49 7.15
N GLU A 184 -13.28 15.93 6.01
CA GLU A 184 -13.55 14.55 5.65
C GLU A 184 -12.53 13.65 6.35
N VAL A 185 -13.01 12.82 7.26
CA VAL A 185 -12.21 11.81 7.96
C VAL A 185 -12.56 10.45 7.34
N ALA A 186 -12.24 10.26 6.06
CA ALA A 186 -12.27 8.95 5.43
C ALA A 186 -11.00 8.18 5.86
N VAL A 187 -10.98 7.72 7.11
CA VAL A 187 -9.90 6.88 7.63
C VAL A 187 -10.22 5.44 7.25
N ASP A 188 -9.78 5.03 6.06
CA ASP A 188 -9.72 3.62 5.64
C ASP A 188 -8.36 3.01 6.04
N LEU A 189 -7.90 3.33 7.25
CA LEU A 189 -6.73 2.67 7.83
C LEU A 189 -7.09 1.24 8.18
N SER A 190 -6.48 0.29 7.48
CA SER A 190 -6.57 -1.13 7.81
C SER A 190 -5.87 -1.38 9.15
N GLY A 191 -6.60 -1.94 10.11
CA GLY A 191 -6.04 -2.39 11.37
C GLY A 191 -5.29 -3.72 11.24
N PRO A 192 -4.87 -4.32 12.37
CA PRO A 192 -4.14 -5.60 12.38
C PRO A 192 -4.90 -6.73 11.68
N VAL A 193 -6.22 -6.79 11.86
CA VAL A 193 -7.07 -7.80 11.23
C VAL A 193 -7.18 -7.56 9.73
N GLY A 194 -7.38 -6.30 9.30
CA GLY A 194 -7.33 -5.94 7.89
C GLY A 194 -5.99 -6.31 7.24
N ILE A 195 -4.87 -6.04 7.89
CA ILE A 195 -3.53 -6.43 7.42
C ILE A 195 -3.41 -7.95 7.31
N ALA A 196 -3.92 -8.73 8.27
CA ALA A 196 -3.90 -10.19 8.21
C ALA A 196 -4.72 -10.73 7.02
N VAL A 197 -5.88 -10.15 6.76
CA VAL A 197 -6.73 -10.50 5.60
C VAL A 197 -6.03 -10.17 4.29
N LEU A 198 -5.45 -8.98 4.17
CA LEU A 198 -4.68 -8.56 2.97
C LEU A 198 -3.45 -9.44 2.75
N THR A 199 -2.74 -9.80 3.82
CA THR A 199 -1.60 -10.72 3.74
C THR A 199 -2.03 -12.07 3.18
N GLY A 200 -3.19 -12.60 3.59
CA GLY A 200 -3.74 -13.83 3.04
C GLY A 200 -4.07 -13.75 1.55
N LYS A 201 -4.58 -12.59 1.08
CA LYS A 201 -4.86 -12.33 -0.34
C LYS A 201 -3.57 -12.26 -1.16
N PHE A 202 -2.59 -11.47 -0.71
CA PHE A 202 -1.29 -11.39 -1.39
C PHE A 202 -0.55 -12.74 -1.39
N ALA A 203 -0.71 -13.56 -0.35
CA ALA A 203 -0.14 -14.90 -0.32
C ALA A 203 -0.71 -15.82 -1.41
N ARG A 204 -2.01 -15.68 -1.75
CA ARG A 204 -2.62 -16.41 -2.88
C ARG A 204 -2.11 -15.93 -4.23
N MET A 205 -1.85 -14.64 -4.36
CA MET A 205 -1.28 -14.05 -5.58
C MET A 205 0.18 -14.45 -5.78
N GLY A 206 0.90 -14.77 -4.70
CA GLY A 206 2.24 -15.36 -4.75
C GLY A 206 3.23 -14.66 -3.83
N PHE A 207 4.39 -15.30 -3.64
CA PHE A 207 5.40 -14.83 -2.70
C PHE A 207 5.91 -13.42 -3.03
N ALA A 208 6.07 -13.08 -4.32
CA ALA A 208 6.51 -11.76 -4.76
C ALA A 208 5.59 -10.63 -4.27
N TYR A 209 4.27 -10.85 -4.29
CA TYR A 209 3.29 -9.88 -3.80
C TYR A 209 3.35 -9.71 -2.27
N VAL A 210 3.55 -10.80 -1.52
CA VAL A 210 3.77 -10.74 -0.06
C VAL A 210 5.03 -9.93 0.27
N LEU A 211 6.10 -10.13 -0.51
CA LEU A 211 7.36 -9.43 -0.32
C LEU A 211 7.21 -7.92 -0.58
N GLN A 212 6.54 -7.54 -1.67
CA GLN A 212 6.23 -6.15 -1.97
C GLN A 212 5.36 -5.51 -0.87
N PHE A 213 4.34 -6.24 -0.41
CA PHE A 213 3.49 -5.80 0.68
C PHE A 213 4.29 -5.62 1.97
N ALA A 214 5.14 -6.57 2.34
CA ALA A 214 6.02 -6.46 3.51
C ALA A 214 6.96 -5.24 3.45
N ALA A 215 7.51 -4.92 2.27
CA ALA A 215 8.28 -3.71 2.07
C ALA A 215 7.44 -2.45 2.31
N LEU A 216 6.24 -2.37 1.73
CA LEU A 216 5.31 -1.25 1.92
C LEU A 216 4.97 -1.05 3.40
N LEU A 217 4.69 -2.14 4.13
CA LEU A 217 4.38 -2.10 5.56
C LEU A 217 5.58 -1.63 6.39
N THR A 218 6.79 -2.06 6.02
CA THR A 218 8.02 -1.64 6.68
C THR A 218 8.28 -0.15 6.48
N ILE A 219 8.06 0.38 5.27
CA ILE A 219 8.16 1.82 4.97
C ILE A 219 7.10 2.59 5.75
N ASN A 220 5.85 2.13 5.75
CA ASN A 220 4.76 2.74 6.53
C ASN A 220 5.13 2.83 8.01
N LEU A 221 5.68 1.76 8.60
CA LEU A 221 6.12 1.75 9.98
C LEU A 221 7.27 2.75 10.22
N ALA A 222 8.21 2.88 9.27
CA ALA A 222 9.27 3.89 9.35
C ALA A 222 8.71 5.31 9.37
N VAL A 223 7.79 5.63 8.44
CA VAL A 223 7.19 6.96 8.32
C VAL A 223 6.34 7.28 9.55
N ILE A 224 5.47 6.36 9.98
CA ILE A 224 4.66 6.53 11.19
C ILE A 224 5.56 6.75 12.40
N ASN A 225 6.60 5.93 12.60
CA ASN A 225 7.52 6.07 13.72
C ASN A 225 8.33 7.36 13.68
N PHE A 226 8.49 7.99 12.52
CA PHE A 226 9.13 9.30 12.40
C PHE A 226 8.21 10.47 12.79
N LEU A 227 6.89 10.27 12.76
CA LEU A 227 5.94 11.33 13.12
C LEU A 227 6.13 11.77 14.58
N PRO A 228 5.94 13.07 14.88
CA PRO A 228 6.14 13.64 16.21
C PRO A 228 4.99 13.31 17.19
N PHE A 229 4.54 12.05 17.21
CA PHE A 229 3.50 11.58 18.10
C PHE A 229 4.07 10.96 19.38
N PRO A 230 3.42 11.20 20.55
CA PRO A 230 3.71 10.47 21.77
C PRO A 230 3.65 8.95 21.56
N ALA A 231 4.45 8.20 22.32
CA ALA A 231 4.72 6.76 22.18
C ALA A 231 5.61 6.32 21.00
N LEU A 232 5.82 7.17 19.98
CA LEU A 232 6.68 6.85 18.83
C LEU A 232 8.10 7.44 18.98
N ASP A 233 9.02 6.95 18.14
CA ASP A 233 10.43 7.39 18.12
C ASP A 233 10.55 8.89 17.76
N GLY A 234 9.77 9.36 16.79
CA GLY A 234 9.70 10.77 16.37
C GLY A 234 9.24 11.71 17.50
N GLY A 235 8.36 11.24 18.40
CA GLY A 235 7.97 11.97 19.60
C GLY A 235 9.14 12.20 20.56
N ARG A 236 10.01 11.21 20.74
CA ARG A 236 11.23 11.35 21.56
C ARG A 236 12.22 12.32 20.91
N VAL A 237 12.39 12.24 19.59
CA VAL A 237 13.23 13.20 18.84
C VAL A 237 12.69 14.63 18.99
N LEU A 238 11.37 14.82 18.96
CA LEU A 238 10.74 16.11 19.20
C LEU A 238 11.10 16.64 20.60
N PHE A 239 10.97 15.84 21.65
CA PHE A 239 11.31 16.25 23.01
C PHE A 239 12.79 16.62 23.16
N LEU A 240 13.70 15.84 22.57
CA LEU A 240 15.14 16.15 22.54
C LEU A 240 15.43 17.46 21.78
N THR A 241 14.68 17.72 20.71
CA THR A 241 14.80 18.96 19.94
C THR A 241 14.30 20.15 20.76
N ILE A 242 13.19 20.01 21.47
CA ILE A 242 12.66 21.01 22.40
C ILE A 242 13.64 21.25 23.55
N GLU A 243 14.25 20.20 24.12
CA GLU A 243 15.30 20.30 25.13
C GLU A 243 16.51 21.10 24.63
N LYS A 244 16.95 20.85 23.39
CA LYS A 244 18.05 21.59 22.75
C LYS A 244 17.73 23.08 22.61
N ILE A 245 16.50 23.44 22.24
CA ILE A 245 16.06 24.84 22.11
C ILE A 245 15.94 25.50 23.49
N ARG A 246 15.32 24.80 24.46
CA ARG A 246 15.09 25.32 25.81
C ARG A 246 16.35 25.34 26.70
N ARG A 247 17.41 24.65 26.29
CA ARG A 247 18.67 24.45 27.05
C ARG A 247 18.45 23.91 28.47
N LYS A 248 17.29 23.30 28.73
CA LYS A 248 16.90 22.72 30.02
C LYS A 248 16.25 21.36 29.77
N PRO A 249 16.65 20.32 30.52
CA PRO A 249 16.07 18.99 30.37
C PRO A 249 14.58 19.02 30.74
N ILE A 250 13.78 18.29 29.97
CA ILE A 250 12.37 18.07 30.30
C ILE A 250 12.33 17.06 31.46
N PRO A 251 11.53 17.29 32.51
CA PRO A 251 11.41 16.34 33.59
C PRO A 251 10.98 14.96 33.07
N GLN A 252 11.74 13.92 33.39
CA GLN A 252 11.48 12.54 32.93
C GLN A 252 10.06 12.06 33.27
N LYS A 253 9.48 12.54 34.38
CA LYS A 253 8.09 12.24 34.77
C LYS A 253 7.07 12.77 33.76
N ILE A 254 7.30 13.96 33.18
CA ILE A 254 6.41 14.57 32.20
C ILE A 254 6.54 13.85 30.87
N GLU A 255 7.77 13.61 30.42
CA GLU A 255 8.04 12.85 29.20
C GLU A 255 7.39 11.44 29.27
N ALA A 256 7.61 10.73 30.37
CA ALA A 256 7.00 9.41 30.60
C ALA A 256 5.46 9.48 30.63
N ALA A 257 4.87 10.48 31.30
CA ALA A 257 3.42 10.64 31.34
C ALA A 257 2.84 10.88 29.93
N ILE A 258 3.46 11.74 29.13
CA ILE A 258 3.01 12.02 27.76
C ILE A 258 3.13 10.76 26.90
N HIS A 259 4.27 10.07 26.93
CA HIS A 259 4.46 8.84 26.15
C HIS A 259 3.49 7.72 26.56
N ASN A 260 3.28 7.51 27.86
CA ASN A 260 2.33 6.50 28.36
C ASN A 260 0.89 6.82 27.98
N THR A 261 0.50 8.11 28.06
CA THR A 261 -0.84 8.55 27.66
C THR A 261 -1.04 8.37 26.16
N GLY A 262 -0.04 8.76 25.36
CA GLY A 262 -0.03 8.50 23.92
C GLY A 262 -0.14 7.03 23.57
N PHE A 263 0.60 6.18 24.27
CA PHE A 263 0.59 4.73 24.05
C PHE A 263 -0.78 4.13 24.39
N LEU A 264 -1.38 4.54 25.51
CA LEU A 264 -2.73 4.13 25.88
C LEU A 264 -3.75 4.55 24.84
N LEU A 265 -3.67 5.79 24.36
CA LEU A 265 -4.54 6.30 23.30
C LEU A 265 -4.36 5.50 22.00
N LEU A 266 -3.11 5.20 21.62
CA LEU A 266 -2.81 4.35 20.47
C LEU A 266 -3.42 2.96 20.60
N LEU A 267 -3.34 2.33 21.78
CA LEU A 267 -3.96 1.03 22.04
C LEU A 267 -5.49 1.08 21.95
N VAL A 268 -6.11 2.17 22.42
CA VAL A 268 -7.56 2.36 22.29
C VAL A 268 -7.95 2.50 20.82
N ILE A 269 -7.22 3.29 20.03
CA ILE A 269 -7.45 3.40 18.59
C ILE A 269 -7.26 2.05 17.90
N LEU A 270 -6.20 1.32 18.24
CA LEU A 270 -5.92 -0.01 17.70
C LEU A 270 -7.08 -0.97 17.97
N ALA A 271 -7.63 -0.97 19.19
CA ALA A 271 -8.78 -1.77 19.54
C ALA A 271 -10.02 -1.39 18.73
N LEU A 272 -10.33 -0.08 18.61
CA LEU A 272 -11.46 0.41 17.82
C LEU A 272 -11.37 0.03 16.34
N VAL A 273 -10.21 0.23 15.71
CA VAL A 273 -9.98 -0.16 14.31
C VAL A 273 -10.07 -1.67 14.16
N THR A 274 -9.52 -2.43 15.09
CA THR A 274 -9.64 -3.91 15.09
C THR A 274 -11.10 -4.36 15.17
N PHE A 275 -11.92 -3.76 16.04
CA PHE A 275 -13.35 -4.06 16.12
C PHE A 275 -14.07 -3.74 14.80
N ARG A 276 -13.78 -2.59 14.19
CA ARG A 276 -14.33 -2.21 12.88
C ARG A 276 -13.94 -3.20 11.79
N ASP A 277 -12.68 -3.61 11.74
CA ASP A 277 -12.18 -4.59 10.77
C ASP A 277 -12.86 -5.95 10.92
N ILE A 278 -13.02 -6.44 12.16
CA ILE A 278 -13.71 -7.70 12.44
C ILE A 278 -15.17 -7.62 12.01
N ALA A 279 -15.87 -6.52 12.32
CA ALA A 279 -17.25 -6.31 11.90
C ALA A 279 -17.39 -6.31 10.36
N ARG A 280 -16.52 -5.58 9.67
CA ARG A 280 -16.50 -5.53 8.19
C ARG A 280 -16.22 -6.91 7.58
N ALA A 281 -15.32 -7.69 8.18
CA ALA A 281 -15.01 -9.04 7.75
C ALA A 281 -16.19 -9.99 8.00
N SER A 282 -16.86 -9.90 9.15
CA SER A 282 -18.04 -10.72 9.46
C SER A 282 -19.21 -10.41 8.54
N ASP A 283 -19.44 -9.14 8.19
CA ASP A 283 -20.53 -8.75 7.29
C ASP A 283 -20.37 -9.34 5.89
N LYS A 284 -19.12 -9.38 5.37
CA LYS A 284 -18.83 -10.06 4.10
C LYS A 284 -19.08 -11.57 4.15
N ILE A 285 -18.72 -12.22 5.26
CA ILE A 285 -18.94 -13.67 5.45
C ILE A 285 -20.44 -13.97 5.55
N ILE A 286 -21.18 -13.18 6.34
CA ILE A 286 -22.62 -13.35 6.52
C ILE A 286 -23.37 -13.05 5.21
N GLY A 287 -22.94 -12.04 4.45
CA GLY A 287 -23.49 -11.73 3.12
C GLY A 287 -23.25 -12.85 2.11
N GLY A 288 -22.04 -13.42 2.07
CA GLY A 288 -21.72 -14.56 1.20
C GLY A 288 -22.49 -15.83 1.58
N ILE A 289 -22.74 -16.06 2.87
CA ILE A 289 -23.58 -17.18 3.31
C ILE A 289 -25.04 -16.95 2.90
N LYS A 290 -25.57 -15.73 3.06
CA LYS A 290 -26.94 -15.39 2.64
C LYS A 290 -27.17 -15.58 1.13
N SER A 291 -26.23 -15.14 0.30
CA SER A 291 -26.32 -15.35 -1.16
C SER A 291 -26.25 -16.83 -1.56
N LEU A 292 -25.50 -17.66 -0.82
CA LEU A 292 -25.43 -19.12 -1.01
C LEU A 292 -26.72 -19.85 -0.59
N ILE A 293 -27.45 -19.34 0.40
CA ILE A 293 -28.70 -19.95 0.90
C ILE A 293 -29.94 -19.32 0.22
N GLY A 294 -29.76 -18.36 -0.69
CA GLY A 294 -30.86 -17.70 -1.42
C GLY A 294 -31.76 -16.82 -0.55
N MET A 295 -31.19 -16.21 0.51
CA MET A 295 -31.87 -15.26 1.40
C MET A 295 -31.36 -13.84 1.24
#